data_AF-A0AAN6E6E5-F1
#
_entry.id   AF-A0AAN6E6E5-F1
#
_cell.length_a   1.000
_cell.length_b   1.000
_cell.length_c   1.000
_cell.angle_alpha   90.00
_cell.angle_beta   90.00
_cell.angle_gamma   90.00
#
_symmetry.space_group_name_H-M   'P 1'
#
loop_
_entity.id
_entity.type
_entity.pdbx_description
1 polymer ?
#
loop_
_entity_poly.entity_id
_entity_poly.type
_entity_poly.pdbx_seq_one_letter_code
_entity_poly.pdbx_strand_id
1 'polypeptide(L)'
;MPDRVADLEVFESIPWCQPILQDPDFELASTWSRTYVAESRENELLGHTLKNDNTIRGWISLYNRPTQTRPLKDEVHTLMSLDQGLNGYPRVIHGGITATILDEVQSILVSVCLESAGLSPDNVTADLRITYLKPIVLPCVVLIKAKIKDIKGRKYFADAEIVNEKAVVLARGEGLFVTVGREKL
;
A
#
# COMPACT_ATOMS: atom_id res chain seq x y z
N MET A 1 7.78 25.55 4.32
CA MET A 1 8.63 24.34 4.43
C MET A 1 8.09 23.36 3.41
N PRO A 2 8.92 22.66 2.62
CA PRO A 2 8.38 21.62 1.75
C PRO A 2 7.57 20.65 2.62
N ASP A 3 6.36 20.31 2.18
CA ASP A 3 5.41 19.53 2.98
C ASP A 3 6.08 18.25 3.48
N ARG A 4 6.18 18.10 4.81
CA ARG A 4 6.81 16.93 5.43
C ARG A 4 6.00 15.71 5.02
N VAL A 5 6.63 14.71 4.41
CA VAL A 5 5.98 13.43 4.14
C VAL A 5 5.57 12.81 5.47
N ALA A 6 4.27 12.56 5.63
CA ALA A 6 3.73 11.99 6.86
C ALA A 6 4.35 10.62 7.15
N ASP A 7 4.51 10.28 8.43
CA ASP A 7 5.06 9.01 8.93
C ASP A 7 6.52 8.69 8.53
N LEU A 8 7.21 9.53 7.76
CA LEU A 8 8.59 9.28 7.31
C LEU A 8 9.57 9.05 8.47
N GLU A 9 9.44 9.81 9.55
CA GLU A 9 10.31 9.71 10.74
C GLU A 9 10.29 8.33 11.42
N VAL A 10 9.22 7.54 11.20
CA VAL A 10 9.11 6.17 11.72
C VAL A 10 10.15 5.26 11.07
N PHE A 11 10.53 5.53 9.83
CA PHE A 11 11.37 4.67 9.01
C PHE A 11 12.80 5.20 8.83
N GLU A 12 13.03 6.51 9.00
CA GLU A 12 14.33 7.15 8.84
C GLU A 12 15.44 6.54 9.72
N SER A 13 15.09 6.06 10.91
CA SER A 13 16.04 5.45 11.84
C SER A 13 16.28 3.95 11.60
N ILE A 14 15.58 3.33 10.64
CA ILE A 14 15.62 1.88 10.41
C ILE A 14 16.59 1.58 9.23
N PRO A 15 17.74 0.92 9.48
CA PRO A 15 18.79 0.80 8.46
C PRO A 15 18.35 0.12 7.16
N TRP A 16 17.54 -0.95 7.25
CA TRP A 16 17.12 -1.69 6.05
C TRP A 16 16.06 -0.95 5.23
N CYS A 17 15.40 0.07 5.80
CA CYS A 17 14.49 0.94 5.07
C CYS A 17 15.24 1.96 4.20
N GLN A 18 16.48 2.32 4.55
CA GLN A 18 17.22 3.40 3.86
C GLN A 18 17.41 3.17 2.36
N PRO A 19 17.80 1.97 1.88
CA PRO A 19 17.93 1.73 0.44
C PRO A 19 16.60 1.89 -0.32
N ILE A 20 15.46 1.63 0.34
CA ILE A 20 14.13 1.78 -0.25
C ILE A 20 13.76 3.28 -0.30
N LEU A 21 13.98 3.99 0.81
CA LEU A 21 13.70 5.42 0.94
C LEU A 21 14.51 6.29 -0.03
N GLN A 22 15.70 5.83 -0.40
CA GLN A 22 16.66 6.56 -1.24
C GLN A 22 16.70 6.05 -2.68
N ASP A 23 15.79 5.13 -3.06
CA ASP A 23 15.76 4.57 -4.40
C ASP A 23 15.49 5.69 -5.44
N PRO A 24 16.42 5.97 -6.36
CA PRO A 24 16.28 7.08 -7.32
C PRO A 24 15.17 6.84 -8.34
N ASP A 25 14.79 5.59 -8.58
CA ASP A 25 13.73 5.23 -9.52
C ASP A 25 12.34 5.45 -8.94
N PHE A 26 12.25 5.77 -7.65
CA PHE A 26 11.00 5.98 -6.96
C PHE A 26 10.88 7.40 -6.40
N GLU A 27 9.64 7.82 -6.20
CA GLU A 27 9.32 9.06 -5.53
C GLU A 27 8.43 8.82 -4.32
N LEU A 28 8.90 9.35 -3.19
CA LEU A 28 8.21 9.27 -1.92
C LEU A 28 7.02 10.23 -1.92
N ALA A 29 5.86 9.74 -1.49
CA ALA A 29 4.69 10.58 -1.26
C ALA A 29 3.90 10.12 -0.02
N SER A 30 3.20 11.08 0.59
CA SER A 30 2.22 10.76 1.63
C SER A 30 1.12 9.87 1.04
N THR A 31 0.70 8.85 1.79
CA THR A 31 -0.36 7.94 1.34
C THR A 31 -1.73 8.55 1.65
N TRP A 32 -2.52 8.86 0.63
CA TRP A 32 -3.79 9.57 0.80
C TRP A 32 -4.83 8.79 1.62
N SER A 33 -4.84 7.45 1.54
CA SER A 33 -5.72 6.62 2.37
C SER A 33 -5.36 6.59 3.86
N ARG A 34 -4.26 7.24 4.24
CA ARG A 34 -3.89 7.51 5.63
C ARG A 34 -4.39 8.86 6.15
N THR A 35 -5.19 9.56 5.35
CA THR A 35 -5.80 10.85 5.69
C THR A 35 -7.32 10.67 5.77
N TYR A 36 -7.84 10.72 6.99
CA TYR A 36 -9.29 10.68 7.24
C TYR A 36 -9.96 11.96 6.72
N VAL A 37 -11.05 11.80 5.96
CA VAL A 37 -11.87 12.90 5.46
C VAL A 37 -13.13 12.99 6.31
N ALA A 38 -13.22 14.01 7.17
CA ALA A 38 -14.28 14.07 8.19
C ALA A 38 -15.69 14.22 7.61
N GLU A 39 -15.82 14.90 6.48
CA GLU A 39 -17.09 15.21 5.84
C GLU A 39 -17.76 13.97 5.24
N SER A 40 -16.98 13.11 4.57
CA SER A 40 -17.47 11.89 3.92
C SER A 40 -17.23 10.61 4.73
N ARG A 41 -16.41 10.70 5.79
CA ARG A 41 -15.83 9.57 6.51
C ARG A 41 -14.96 8.65 5.65
N GLU A 42 -14.51 9.15 4.50
CA GLU A 42 -13.60 8.42 3.64
C GLU A 42 -12.28 8.14 4.37
N ASN A 43 -11.69 6.98 4.09
CA ASN A 43 -10.46 6.50 4.70
C ASN A 43 -10.50 6.31 6.22
N GLU A 44 -11.66 6.27 6.87
CA GLU A 44 -11.74 6.16 8.34
C GLU A 44 -11.04 4.90 8.88
N LEU A 45 -11.18 3.75 8.21
CA LEU A 45 -10.53 2.51 8.67
C LEU A 45 -9.00 2.66 8.77
N LEU A 46 -8.34 3.20 7.75
CA LEU A 46 -6.88 3.22 7.63
C LEU A 46 -6.24 4.53 8.07
N GLY A 47 -6.94 5.64 7.86
CA GLY A 47 -6.56 6.99 8.25
C GLY A 47 -6.97 7.37 9.67
N HIS A 48 -7.78 6.54 10.36
CA HIS A 48 -8.18 6.79 11.75
C HIS A 48 -8.17 5.52 12.61
N THR A 49 -9.01 4.51 12.34
CA THR A 49 -9.16 3.31 13.21
C THR A 49 -7.86 2.52 13.38
N LEU A 50 -7.13 2.30 12.29
CA LEU A 50 -5.83 1.60 12.28
C LEU A 50 -4.64 2.56 12.32
N LYS A 51 -4.87 3.87 12.50
CA LYS A 51 -3.82 4.90 12.60
C LYS A 51 -3.53 5.25 14.05
N ASN A 52 -2.78 4.39 14.73
CA ASN A 52 -2.32 4.63 16.10
C ASN A 52 -1.09 3.77 16.43
N ASP A 53 -0.45 4.06 17.56
CA ASP A 53 0.77 3.39 18.02
C ASP A 53 0.58 1.89 18.36
N ASN A 54 -0.65 1.43 18.50
CA ASN A 54 -0.94 0.02 18.82
C ASN A 54 -1.36 -0.79 17.57
N THR A 55 -1.50 -0.17 16.39
CA THR A 55 -1.95 -0.86 15.16
C THR A 55 -1.00 -0.59 13.99
N ILE A 56 -1.33 0.32 13.07
CA ILE A 56 -0.43 0.75 11.99
C ILE A 56 0.14 2.11 12.35
N ARG A 57 1.33 2.08 12.99
CA ARG A 57 2.01 3.26 13.50
C ARG A 57 2.53 4.17 12.40
N GLY A 58 3.01 3.59 11.30
CA GLY A 58 3.57 4.36 10.19
C GLY A 58 3.27 3.70 8.85
N TRP A 59 2.99 4.52 7.84
CA TRP A 59 2.74 4.09 6.47
C TRP A 59 3.25 5.14 5.48
N ILE A 60 4.23 4.77 4.65
CA ILE A 60 4.73 5.60 3.55
C ILE A 60 4.75 4.80 2.25
N SER A 61 4.49 5.48 1.13
CA SER A 61 4.47 4.85 -0.19
C SER A 61 5.42 5.56 -1.13
N LEU A 62 6.08 4.77 -1.97
CA LEU A 62 7.02 5.19 -2.97
C LEU A 62 6.53 4.69 -4.32
N TYR A 63 6.38 5.58 -5.29
CA TYR A 63 5.85 5.26 -6.61
C TYR A 63 6.96 5.32 -7.63
N ASN A 64 6.98 4.40 -8.59
CA ASN A 64 7.99 4.44 -9.64
C ASN A 64 7.86 5.75 -10.44
N ARG A 65 9.00 6.34 -10.80
CA ARG A 65 9.05 7.52 -11.64
C ARG A 65 8.73 7.12 -13.08
N PRO A 66 7.77 7.80 -13.74
CA PRO A 66 7.54 7.59 -15.16
C PRO A 66 8.79 7.89 -15.99
N THR A 67 9.04 7.05 -16.99
CA THR A 67 10.09 7.23 -17.99
C THR A 67 9.49 7.22 -19.39
N GLN A 68 10.27 7.57 -20.42
CA GLN A 68 9.79 7.50 -21.80
C GLN A 68 9.32 6.09 -22.20
N THR A 69 9.97 5.04 -21.66
CA THR A 69 9.64 3.64 -21.95
C THR A 69 8.62 3.04 -20.99
N ARG A 70 8.41 3.67 -19.83
CA ARG A 70 7.44 3.26 -18.79
C ARG A 70 6.67 4.50 -18.32
N PRO A 71 5.69 4.98 -19.11
CA PRO A 71 5.08 6.29 -18.90
C PRO A 71 4.06 6.33 -17.75
N LEU A 72 3.68 5.17 -17.20
CA LEU A 72 2.72 5.06 -16.12
C LEU A 72 3.44 4.81 -14.78
N LYS A 73 2.81 5.28 -13.71
CA LYS A 73 3.14 4.88 -12.33
C LYS A 73 2.46 3.56 -12.01
N ASP A 74 3.08 2.48 -12.44
CA ASP A 74 2.56 1.11 -12.43
C ASP A 74 3.26 0.21 -11.40
N GLU A 75 4.03 0.78 -10.47
CA GLU A 75 4.60 0.09 -9.32
C GLU A 75 4.66 0.98 -8.08
N VAL A 76 4.34 0.39 -6.93
CA VAL A 76 4.40 1.04 -5.61
C VAL A 76 5.11 0.15 -4.61
N HIS A 77 5.98 0.77 -3.81
CA HIS A 77 6.64 0.18 -2.66
C HIS A 77 6.14 0.90 -1.40
N THR A 78 5.54 0.17 -0.47
CA THR A 78 4.96 0.73 0.76
C THR A 78 5.67 0.16 1.97
N LEU A 79 6.26 1.02 2.80
CA LEU A 79 6.78 0.63 4.11
C LEU A 79 5.69 0.82 5.16
N MET A 80 5.49 -0.20 6.00
CA MET A 80 4.46 -0.21 7.02
C MET A 80 5.00 -0.71 8.36
N SER A 81 4.76 0.06 9.42
CA SER A 81 5.10 -0.30 10.79
C SER A 81 3.86 -0.84 11.50
N LEU A 82 3.94 -2.11 11.92
CA LEU A 82 2.82 -2.92 12.41
C LEU A 82 3.06 -3.30 13.88
N ASP A 83 2.07 -3.06 14.73
CA ASP A 83 2.13 -3.28 16.18
C ASP A 83 1.09 -4.31 16.69
N GLN A 84 1.15 -4.63 17.98
CA GLN A 84 0.53 -5.79 18.61
C GLN A 84 -1.00 -5.79 18.61
N GLY A 85 -1.65 -4.63 18.49
CA GLY A 85 -3.10 -4.53 18.38
C GLY A 85 -3.68 -5.17 17.11
N LEU A 86 -2.84 -5.59 16.17
CA LEU A 86 -3.23 -6.33 14.97
C LEU A 86 -3.15 -7.86 15.12
N ASN A 87 -2.82 -8.38 16.31
CA ASN A 87 -2.71 -9.82 16.55
C ASN A 87 -4.04 -10.56 16.30
N GLY A 88 -4.00 -11.60 15.46
CA GLY A 88 -5.09 -12.59 15.34
C GLY A 88 -4.78 -13.91 16.05
N TYR A 89 -3.49 -14.21 16.22
CA TYR A 89 -2.94 -15.31 17.01
C TYR A 89 -1.76 -14.74 17.83
N PRO A 90 -1.32 -15.36 18.96
CA PRO A 90 -0.22 -14.81 19.75
C PRO A 90 1.00 -14.39 18.92
N ARG A 91 1.25 -13.07 18.89
CA ARG A 91 2.34 -12.39 18.14
C ARG A 91 2.28 -12.55 16.62
N VAL A 92 1.15 -12.93 16.04
CA VAL A 92 0.97 -13.05 14.58
C VAL A 92 -0.19 -12.17 14.15
N ILE A 93 0.04 -11.36 13.13
CA ILE A 93 -1.00 -10.50 12.55
C ILE A 93 -2.23 -11.33 12.14
N HIS A 94 -3.41 -10.77 12.32
CA HIS A 94 -4.63 -11.39 11.81
C HIS A 94 -4.60 -11.49 10.28
N GLY A 95 -4.97 -12.65 9.73
CA GLY A 95 -4.96 -12.88 8.27
C GLY A 95 -5.84 -11.89 7.50
N GLY A 96 -6.95 -11.45 8.10
CA GLY A 96 -7.80 -10.40 7.55
C GLY A 96 -7.13 -9.03 7.47
N ILE A 97 -6.22 -8.68 8.40
CA ILE A 97 -5.45 -7.43 8.31
C ILE A 97 -4.40 -7.52 7.19
N THR A 98 -3.77 -8.68 7.05
CA THR A 98 -2.89 -8.94 5.89
C THR A 98 -3.65 -8.78 4.58
N ALA A 99 -4.90 -9.25 4.52
CA ALA A 99 -5.77 -9.08 3.36
C ALA A 99 -6.09 -7.60 3.09
N THR A 100 -6.49 -6.85 4.12
CA THR A 100 -6.74 -5.41 4.03
C THR A 100 -5.52 -4.63 3.53
N ILE A 101 -4.32 -4.97 4.01
CA ILE A 101 -3.08 -4.32 3.56
C ILE A 101 -2.81 -4.57 2.07
N LEU A 102 -2.97 -5.83 1.62
CA LEU A 102 -2.77 -6.18 0.21
C LEU A 102 -3.80 -5.51 -0.70
N ASP A 103 -5.07 -5.54 -0.31
CA ASP A 103 -6.17 -4.89 -1.04
C ASP A 103 -5.90 -3.39 -1.20
N GLU A 104 -5.60 -2.71 -0.10
CA GLU A 104 -5.39 -1.27 -0.07
C GLU A 104 -4.19 -0.84 -0.90
N VAL A 105 -3.03 -1.48 -0.74
CA VAL A 105 -1.81 -1.10 -1.48
C VAL A 105 -2.02 -1.32 -2.99
N GLN A 106 -2.73 -2.37 -3.37
CA GLN A 106 -3.07 -2.61 -4.78
C GLN A 106 -4.10 -1.59 -5.31
N SER A 107 -5.08 -1.17 -4.50
CA SER A 107 -6.03 -0.10 -4.84
C SER A 107 -5.32 1.25 -5.05
N ILE A 108 -4.44 1.64 -4.13
CA ILE A 108 -3.60 2.85 -4.23
C ILE A 108 -2.79 2.82 -5.53
N LEU A 109 -2.17 1.67 -5.84
CA LEU A 109 -1.41 1.50 -7.07
C LEU A 109 -2.27 1.78 -8.31
N VAL A 110 -3.48 1.21 -8.35
CA VAL A 110 -4.40 1.40 -9.48
C VAL A 110 -4.82 2.87 -9.58
N SER A 111 -5.15 3.53 -8.47
CA SER A 111 -5.47 4.97 -8.43
C SER A 111 -4.33 5.82 -9.01
N VAL A 112 -3.10 5.60 -8.56
CA VAL A 112 -1.94 6.39 -9.00
C VAL A 112 -1.58 6.09 -10.46
N CYS A 113 -1.74 4.84 -10.90
CA CYS A 113 -1.60 4.46 -12.30
C CYS A 113 -2.61 5.20 -13.19
N LEU A 114 -3.88 5.28 -12.76
CA LEU A 114 -4.95 6.00 -13.45
C LEU A 114 -4.65 7.50 -13.54
N GLU A 115 -4.27 8.13 -12.43
CA GLU A 115 -3.91 9.55 -12.40
C GLU A 115 -2.74 9.86 -13.33
N SER A 116 -1.71 9.00 -13.36
CA SER A 116 -0.57 9.15 -14.26
C SER A 116 -0.95 9.02 -15.74
N ALA A 117 -2.07 8.36 -16.04
CA ALA A 117 -2.67 8.29 -17.37
C ALA A 117 -3.64 9.45 -17.67
N GLY A 118 -3.85 10.38 -16.72
CA GLY A 118 -4.81 11.48 -16.85
C GLY A 118 -6.27 11.06 -16.68
N LEU A 119 -6.53 9.97 -15.95
CA LEU A 119 -7.86 9.41 -15.71
C LEU A 119 -8.29 9.61 -14.24
N SER A 120 -9.58 9.43 -13.95
CA SER A 120 -10.08 9.45 -12.55
C SER A 120 -9.45 8.32 -11.74
N PRO A 121 -8.98 8.57 -10.50
CA PRO A 121 -8.36 7.54 -9.64
C PRO A 121 -9.35 6.50 -9.09
N ASP A 122 -10.65 6.73 -9.25
CA ASP A 122 -11.70 5.92 -8.62
C ASP A 122 -11.73 4.50 -9.20
N ASN A 123 -11.55 3.53 -8.31
CA ASN A 123 -11.59 2.11 -8.63
C ASN A 123 -12.15 1.32 -7.46
N VAL A 124 -12.61 0.10 -7.74
CA VAL A 124 -13.06 -0.85 -6.72
C VAL A 124 -12.44 -2.21 -6.94
N THR A 125 -12.22 -2.94 -5.85
CA THR A 125 -11.82 -4.34 -5.87
C THR A 125 -12.98 -5.20 -6.40
N ALA A 126 -12.75 -5.92 -7.49
CA ALA A 126 -13.70 -6.88 -8.03
C ALA A 126 -13.33 -8.33 -7.66
N ASP A 127 -12.04 -8.63 -7.51
CA ASP A 127 -11.54 -9.92 -7.03
C ASP A 127 -10.20 -9.73 -6.31
N LEU A 128 -9.98 -10.52 -5.25
CA LEU A 128 -8.72 -10.54 -4.53
C LEU A 128 -8.40 -11.96 -4.06
N ARG A 129 -7.28 -12.51 -4.57
CA ARG A 129 -6.74 -13.80 -4.15
C ARG A 129 -5.49 -13.60 -3.31
N ILE A 130 -5.50 -14.17 -2.11
CA ILE A 130 -4.37 -14.07 -1.18
C ILE A 130 -3.75 -15.44 -0.93
N THR A 131 -2.43 -15.50 -0.97
CA THR A 131 -1.66 -16.68 -0.55
C THR A 131 -0.79 -16.33 0.66
N TYR A 132 -1.07 -16.94 1.80
CA TYR A 132 -0.30 -16.80 3.04
C TYR A 132 0.84 -17.81 3.05
N LEU A 133 2.08 -17.34 2.99
CA LEU A 133 3.27 -18.20 2.88
C LEU A 133 3.96 -18.41 4.22
N LYS A 134 4.08 -17.35 5.03
CA LYS A 134 4.74 -17.36 6.34
C LYS A 134 4.03 -16.40 7.29
N PRO A 135 4.05 -16.66 8.62
CA PRO A 135 3.47 -15.75 9.58
C PRO A 135 4.22 -14.40 9.59
N ILE A 136 3.46 -13.31 9.71
CA ILE A 136 4.00 -11.97 9.98
C ILE A 136 4.01 -11.80 11.50
N VAL A 137 5.20 -11.81 12.10
CA VAL A 137 5.40 -11.75 13.55
C VAL A 137 5.43 -10.30 14.01
N LEU A 138 4.58 -9.94 14.98
CA LEU A 138 4.43 -8.57 15.49
C LEU A 138 5.19 -8.34 16.81
N PRO A 139 5.66 -7.10 17.08
CA PRO A 139 5.68 -5.96 16.18
C PRO A 139 6.76 -6.09 15.10
N CYS A 140 6.55 -5.48 13.93
CA CYS A 140 7.52 -5.50 12.83
C CYS A 140 7.34 -4.33 11.86
N VAL A 141 8.36 -4.11 11.03
CA VAL A 141 8.22 -3.33 9.79
C VAL A 141 8.24 -4.29 8.61
N VAL A 142 7.35 -4.06 7.64
CA VAL A 142 7.28 -4.81 6.39
C VAL A 142 7.34 -3.86 5.20
N LEU A 143 7.79 -4.39 4.07
CA LEU A 143 7.70 -3.74 2.77
C LEU A 143 6.63 -4.46 1.95
N ILE A 144 5.71 -3.71 1.35
CA ILE A 144 4.76 -4.22 0.38
C ILE A 144 5.19 -3.73 -0.98
N LYS A 145 5.37 -4.65 -1.93
CA LYS A 145 5.69 -4.32 -3.33
C LYS A 145 4.49 -4.70 -4.18
N ALA A 146 3.88 -3.74 -4.86
CA ALA A 146 2.78 -3.99 -5.78
C ALA A 146 3.10 -3.45 -7.17
N LYS A 147 2.65 -4.16 -8.20
CA LYS A 147 2.83 -3.77 -9.61
C LYS A 147 1.60 -4.09 -10.45
N ILE A 148 1.33 -3.27 -11.47
CA ILE A 148 0.33 -3.57 -12.48
C ILE A 148 0.88 -4.70 -13.34
N LYS A 149 0.08 -5.74 -13.47
CA LYS A 149 0.38 -6.93 -14.28
C LYS A 149 -0.17 -6.79 -15.69
N ASP A 150 -1.38 -6.28 -15.82
CA ASP A 150 -2.11 -6.19 -17.09
C ASP A 150 -3.24 -5.15 -16.99
N ILE A 151 -3.60 -4.54 -18.11
CA ILE A 151 -4.71 -3.57 -18.21
C ILE A 151 -5.58 -3.96 -19.40
N LYS A 152 -6.87 -4.23 -19.14
CA LYS A 152 -7.86 -4.61 -20.17
C LYS A 152 -9.07 -3.70 -20.10
N GLY A 153 -8.99 -2.57 -20.79
CA GLY A 153 -10.01 -1.53 -20.75
C GLY A 153 -10.18 -0.99 -19.33
N ARG A 154 -11.32 -1.24 -18.70
CA ARG A 154 -11.61 -0.81 -17.31
C ARG A 154 -11.04 -1.74 -16.23
N LYS A 155 -10.41 -2.85 -16.60
CA LYS A 155 -9.92 -3.88 -15.68
C LYS A 155 -8.41 -3.74 -15.48
N TYR A 156 -7.98 -3.57 -14.24
CA TYR A 156 -6.60 -3.44 -13.84
C TYR A 156 -6.23 -4.66 -12.99
N PHE A 157 -5.28 -5.45 -13.47
CA PHE A 157 -4.76 -6.60 -12.75
C PHE A 157 -3.48 -6.18 -12.05
N ALA A 158 -3.39 -6.42 -10.74
CA ALA A 158 -2.22 -6.08 -9.94
C ALA A 158 -1.75 -7.29 -9.14
N ASP A 159 -0.43 -7.43 -9.01
CA ASP A 159 0.19 -8.41 -8.12
C ASP A 159 0.88 -7.64 -6.98
N ALA A 160 0.83 -8.18 -5.76
CA ALA A 160 1.52 -7.62 -4.61
C ALA A 160 2.18 -8.69 -3.72
N GLU A 161 3.26 -8.32 -3.06
CA GLU A 161 3.98 -9.17 -2.10
C GLU A 161 4.27 -8.39 -0.82
N ILE A 162 4.01 -8.99 0.34
CA ILE A 162 4.50 -8.50 1.64
C ILE A 162 5.82 -9.20 1.94
N VAL A 163 6.88 -8.42 2.16
CA VAL A 163 8.24 -8.90 2.43
C VAL A 163 8.77 -8.35 3.76
N ASN A 164 9.60 -9.13 4.44
CA ASN A 164 10.33 -8.66 5.63
C ASN A 164 11.70 -8.05 5.28
N GLU A 165 12.41 -7.59 6.31
CA GLU A 165 13.78 -7.04 6.23
C GLU A 165 14.80 -7.97 5.53
N LYS A 166 14.53 -9.27 5.49
CA LYS A 166 15.40 -10.30 4.87
C LYS A 166 14.97 -10.64 3.44
N ALA A 167 14.11 -9.81 2.83
CA ALA A 167 13.51 -10.02 1.52
C ALA A 167 12.73 -11.35 1.38
N VAL A 168 12.25 -11.90 2.50
CA VAL A 168 11.42 -13.11 2.49
C VAL A 168 9.97 -12.71 2.26
N VAL A 169 9.34 -13.28 1.23
CA VAL A 169 7.90 -13.11 0.97
C VAL A 169 7.09 -13.85 2.04
N LEU A 170 6.20 -13.10 2.71
CA LEU A 170 5.33 -13.58 3.79
C LEU A 170 3.92 -13.87 3.28
N ALA A 171 3.40 -13.03 2.38
CA ALA A 171 2.11 -13.20 1.74
C ALA A 171 2.12 -12.59 0.33
N ARG A 172 1.23 -13.08 -0.54
CA ARG A 172 0.99 -12.56 -1.89
C ARG A 172 -0.47 -12.19 -2.09
N GLY A 173 -0.71 -11.13 -2.85
CA GLY A 173 -2.03 -10.72 -3.34
C GLY A 173 -2.04 -10.68 -4.86
N GLU A 174 -3.08 -11.23 -5.47
CA GLU A 174 -3.40 -11.06 -6.89
C GLU A 174 -4.80 -10.45 -6.95
N GLY A 175 -4.90 -9.23 -7.46
CA GLY A 175 -6.11 -8.43 -7.40
C GLY A 175 -6.58 -8.00 -8.79
N LEU A 176 -7.90 -7.93 -8.94
CA LEU A 176 -8.58 -7.32 -10.08
C LEU A 176 -9.35 -6.10 -9.57
N PHE A 177 -9.00 -4.95 -10.13
CA PHE A 177 -9.66 -3.68 -9.84
C PHE A 177 -10.39 -3.18 -11.09
N VAL A 178 -11.51 -2.50 -10.89
CA VAL A 178 -12.35 -1.99 -11.97
C VAL A 178 -12.57 -0.50 -11.80
N THR A 179 -12.36 0.26 -12.88
CA THR A 179 -12.65 1.70 -12.87
C THR A 179 -14.15 1.96 -12.82
N VAL A 180 -14.54 2.94 -12.00
CA VAL A 180 -15.93 3.31 -11.76
C VAL A 180 -16.09 4.83 -11.80
N GLY A 181 -17.24 5.32 -12.24
CA GLY A 181 -17.60 6.73 -12.04
C GLY A 181 -18.11 6.91 -10.61
N ARG A 182 -17.75 8.02 -9.96
CA ARG A 182 -18.18 8.32 -8.58
C ARG A 182 -19.68 8.30 -8.38
N GLU A 183 -20.49 8.55 -9.41
CA GLU A 183 -21.95 8.46 -9.32
C GLU A 183 -22.51 7.04 -9.12
N LYS A 184 -21.65 6.01 -9.18
CA LYS A 184 -22.03 4.59 -9.05
C LYS A 184 -21.55 3.95 -7.73
N LEU A 185 -20.96 4.75 -6.83
CA LEU A 185 -20.50 4.36 -5.50
C LEU A 185 -21.44 4.94 -4.44
#